data_AF-A0AB35WQJ6-F1
#
_entry.id   AF-A0AB35WQJ6-F1
#
_cell.length_a   1.000
_cell.length_b   1.000
_cell.length_c   1.000
_cell.angle_alpha   90.00
_cell.angle_beta   90.00
_cell.angle_gamma   90.00
#
_symmetry.space_group_name_H-M   'P 1'
#
loop_
_entity.id
_entity.type
_entity.pdbx_description
1 polymer ?
#
loop_
_entity_poly.entity_id
_entity_poly.type
_entity_poly.pdbx_seq_one_letter_code
_entity_poly.pdbx_strand_id
1 'polypeptide(L)'
;MSDFAIVESLFSRLLSALNGVFSVSEIAEVSEFVDVGEYGLALDTAVDIFVEERKVPEEHVIVLVQSLAIALALPTAEYSERLRAAGRE
;
A
#
# COMPACT_ATOMS: atom_id res chain seq x y z
N MET A 1 3.41 2.84 -22.33
CA MET A 1 3.75 2.93 -20.90
C MET A 1 4.19 1.56 -20.48
N SER A 2 5.34 1.43 -19.83
CA SER A 2 5.79 0.15 -19.26
C SER A 2 4.95 -0.16 -18.02
N ASP A 3 4.76 -1.44 -17.69
CA ASP A 3 4.04 -1.87 -16.49
C ASP A 3 4.61 -1.23 -15.22
N PHE A 4 5.94 -1.04 -15.16
CA PHE A 4 6.62 -0.33 -14.07
C PHE A 4 6.16 1.13 -13.89
N ALA A 5 5.93 1.88 -14.97
CA ALA A 5 5.48 3.26 -14.87
C ALA A 5 4.05 3.37 -14.31
N ILE A 6 3.22 2.35 -14.53
CA ILE A 6 1.88 2.26 -13.95
C ILE A 6 2.00 1.98 -12.44
N VAL A 7 2.86 1.03 -12.06
CA VAL A 7 3.11 0.68 -10.65
C VAL A 7 3.66 1.88 -9.87
N GLU A 8 4.67 2.59 -10.39
CA GLU A 8 5.23 3.79 -9.75
C GLU A 8 4.20 4.90 -9.59
N SER A 9 3.35 5.12 -10.61
CA SER A 9 2.26 6.09 -10.53
C SER A 9 1.22 5.72 -9.46
N LEU A 10 0.88 4.43 -9.34
CA LEU A 10 -0.01 3.94 -8.29
C LEU A 10 0.61 4.08 -6.90
N PHE A 11 1.91 3.79 -6.75
CA PHE A 11 2.62 4.00 -5.48
C PHE A 11 2.71 5.46 -5.09
N SER A 12 2.98 6.37 -6.03
CA SER A 12 2.97 7.81 -5.76
C SER A 12 1.62 8.27 -5.21
N ARG A 13 0.52 7.78 -5.79
CA ARG A 13 -0.84 8.06 -5.32
C ARG A 13 -1.12 7.44 -3.96
N LEU A 14 -0.66 6.21 -3.72
CA LEU A 14 -0.79 5.54 -2.42
C LEU A 14 -0.04 6.32 -1.35
N LEU A 15 1.25 6.62 -1.53
CA LEU A 15 2.07 7.37 -0.58
C LEU A 15 1.47 8.75 -0.26
N SER A 16 0.90 9.44 -1.26
CA SER A 16 0.18 10.70 -1.04
C SER A 16 -1.08 10.51 -0.18
N ALA A 17 -1.83 9.43 -0.38
CA ALA A 17 -3.01 9.10 0.42
C ALA A 17 -2.63 8.72 1.86
N LEU A 18 -1.50 8.03 2.03
CA LEU A 18 -1.01 7.59 3.33
C LEU A 18 -0.49 8.74 4.19
N ASN A 19 -0.09 9.90 3.64
CA ASN A 19 0.43 11.03 4.43
C ASN A 19 -0.54 11.55 5.51
N GLY A 20 -1.85 11.28 5.40
CA GLY A 20 -2.84 11.64 6.42
C GLY A 20 -3.05 10.59 7.52
N VAL A 21 -2.48 9.40 7.36
CA VAL A 21 -2.72 8.22 8.19
C VAL A 21 -1.42 7.66 8.78
N PHE A 22 -0.35 7.70 8.00
CA PHE A 22 0.96 7.19 8.35
C PHE A 22 1.85 8.31 8.90
N SER A 23 2.74 7.94 9.80
CA SER A 23 3.81 8.82 10.27
C SER A 23 4.87 9.00 9.17
N VAL A 24 5.72 10.02 9.32
CA VAL A 24 6.82 10.28 8.38
C VAL A 24 7.76 9.06 8.27
N SER A 25 8.03 8.37 9.38
CA SER A 25 8.89 7.18 9.39
C SER A 25 8.28 6.01 8.64
N GLU A 26 6.97 5.80 8.77
CA GLU A 26 6.25 4.73 8.06
C GLU A 26 6.16 4.99 6.55
N ILE A 27 5.95 6.26 6.16
CA ILE A 27 6.02 6.66 4.74
C ILE A 27 7.43 6.42 4.19
N ALA A 28 8.47 6.73 4.96
CA ALA A 28 9.85 6.49 4.56
C ALA A 28 10.12 5.00 4.35
N GLU A 29 9.69 4.14 5.27
CA GLU A 29 9.86 2.69 5.19
C GLU A 29 9.24 2.11 3.90
N VAL A 30 8.01 2.49 3.56
CA VAL A 30 7.37 2.06 2.31
C VAL A 30 8.12 2.63 1.09
N SER A 31 8.54 3.89 1.15
CA SER A 31 9.23 4.56 0.02
C SER A 31 10.59 3.95 -0.28
N GLU A 32 11.34 3.50 0.73
CA GLU A 32 12.65 2.86 0.55
C GLU A 32 12.55 1.63 -0.37
N PHE A 33 11.50 0.82 -0.23
CA PHE A 33 11.25 -0.32 -1.12
C PHE A 33 10.80 0.08 -2.53
N VAL A 34 9.99 1.13 -2.65
CA VAL A 34 9.58 1.68 -3.95
C VAL A 34 10.80 2.18 -4.73
N ASP A 35 11.72 2.88 -4.08
CA ASP A 35 12.89 3.50 -4.69
C ASP A 35 13.87 2.47 -5.28
N VAL A 36 13.93 1.27 -4.70
CA VAL A 36 14.76 0.14 -5.21
C VAL A 36 13.98 -0.82 -6.11
N GLY A 37 12.70 -0.56 -6.37
CA GLY A 37 11.84 -1.38 -7.23
C GLY A 37 11.30 -2.67 -6.57
N GLU A 38 11.39 -2.80 -5.25
CA GLU A 38 10.83 -3.91 -4.48
C GLU A 38 9.33 -3.68 -4.19
N TYR A 39 8.55 -3.55 -5.26
CA TYR A 39 7.13 -3.14 -5.20
C TYR A 39 6.22 -4.10 -4.44
N GLY A 40 6.49 -5.41 -4.48
CA GLY A 40 5.71 -6.38 -3.70
C GLY A 40 5.92 -6.16 -2.20
N LEU A 41 7.18 -6.00 -1.80
CA LEU A 41 7.55 -5.74 -0.40
C LEU A 41 7.04 -4.38 0.07
N ALA A 42 7.12 -3.35 -0.77
CA ALA A 42 6.54 -2.04 -0.48
C ALA A 42 5.02 -2.13 -0.18
N LEU A 43 4.28 -2.94 -0.95
CA LEU A 43 2.84 -3.13 -0.74
C LEU A 43 2.55 -3.92 0.54
N ASP A 44 3.34 -4.97 0.82
CA ASP A 44 3.25 -5.76 2.04
C ASP A 44 3.50 -4.88 3.28
N THR A 45 4.61 -4.13 3.30
CA THR A 45 4.94 -3.19 4.38
C THR A 45 3.82 -2.20 4.63
N ALA A 46 3.23 -1.61 3.58
CA ALA A 46 2.12 -0.68 3.74
C ALA A 46 0.91 -1.35 4.42
N VAL A 47 0.54 -2.57 4.02
CA VAL A 47 -0.60 -3.28 4.62
C VAL A 47 -0.28 -3.76 6.04
N ASP A 48 0.94 -4.22 6.30
CA ASP A 48 1.37 -4.62 7.64
C ASP A 48 1.32 -3.46 8.62
N ILE A 49 1.77 -2.27 8.24
CA ILE A 49 1.65 -1.07 9.09
C ILE A 49 0.18 -0.78 9.44
N PHE A 50 -0.77 -0.98 8.51
CA PHE A 50 -2.19 -0.84 8.85
C PHE A 50 -2.63 -1.84 9.90
N VAL A 51 -2.26 -3.11 9.73
CA VAL A 51 -2.66 -4.21 10.62
C VAL A 51 -2.02 -4.07 12.00
N GLU A 52 -0.70 -3.84 12.06
CA GLU A 52 0.08 -3.76 13.29
C GLU A 52 -0.29 -2.54 14.13
N GLU A 53 -0.45 -1.38 13.48
CA GLU A 53 -0.79 -0.11 14.15
C GLU A 53 -2.31 0.10 14.27
N ARG A 54 -3.13 -0.88 13.86
CA ARG A 54 -4.61 -0.84 13.88
C ARG A 54 -5.19 0.41 13.24
N LYS A 55 -4.58 0.86 12.15
CA LYS A 55 -5.04 2.04 11.41
C LYS A 55 -6.27 1.67 10.58
N VAL A 56 -7.19 2.61 10.46
CA VAL A 56 -8.40 2.43 9.64
C VAL A 56 -8.11 2.98 8.24
N PRO A 57 -8.02 2.12 7.21
CA PRO A 57 -7.81 2.59 5.84
C PRO A 57 -9.08 3.26 5.31
N GLU A 58 -8.90 4.39 4.64
CA GLU A 58 -9.96 4.98 3.84
C GLU A 58 -10.24 4.14 2.59
N GLU A 59 -11.47 4.19 2.07
CA GLU A 59 -11.87 3.38 0.91
C GLU A 59 -10.97 3.62 -0.32
N HIS A 60 -10.51 4.85 -0.51
CA HIS A 60 -9.61 5.18 -1.62
C HIS A 60 -8.23 4.51 -1.47
N VAL A 61 -7.74 4.29 -0.24
CA VAL A 61 -6.51 3.54 0.04
C VAL A 61 -6.70 2.07 -0.33
N ILE A 62 -7.84 1.48 0.06
CA ILE A 62 -8.17 0.09 -0.29
C ILE A 62 -8.16 -0.09 -1.81
N VAL A 63 -8.78 0.82 -2.56
CA VAL A 63 -8.81 0.77 -4.03
C VAL A 63 -7.40 0.88 -4.64
N LEU A 64 -6.54 1.73 -4.08
CA LEU A 64 -5.15 1.87 -4.55
C LEU A 64 -4.33 0.59 -4.29
N VAL A 65 -4.45 0.01 -3.09
CA VAL A 65 -3.80 -1.25 -2.74
C VAL A 65 -4.27 -2.40 -3.62
N GLN A 66 -5.58 -2.47 -3.91
CA GLN A 66 -6.11 -3.47 -4.84
C GLN A 66 -5.55 -3.28 -6.26
N SER A 67 -5.47 -2.02 -6.73
CA SER A 67 -4.94 -1.70 -8.05
C SER A 67 -3.46 -2.08 -8.17
N LEU A 68 -2.67 -1.85 -7.12
CA LEU A 68 -1.28 -2.27 -7.03
C LEU A 68 -1.15 -3.80 -7.04
N ALA A 69 -1.95 -4.50 -6.24
CA ALA A 69 -1.93 -5.96 -6.22
C ALA A 69 -2.26 -6.55 -7.61
N ILE A 70 -3.24 -5.99 -8.33
CA ILE A 70 -3.55 -6.40 -9.71
C ILE A 70 -2.37 -6.14 -10.64
N ALA A 71 -1.77 -4.94 -10.58
CA ALA A 71 -0.64 -4.57 -11.43
C ALA A 71 0.60 -5.43 -11.18
N LEU A 72 0.77 -5.92 -9.96
CA LEU A 72 1.88 -6.79 -9.54
C LEU A 72 1.56 -8.29 -9.65
N ALA A 73 0.36 -8.66 -10.13
CA ALA A 73 -0.14 -10.03 -10.17
C ALA A 73 -0.13 -10.75 -8.79
N LEU A 74 -0.40 -9.99 -7.72
CA LEU A 74 -0.51 -10.45 -6.33
C LEU A 74 -1.97 -10.75 -5.96
N PRO A 75 -2.23 -11.56 -4.92
CA PRO A 75 -3.58 -11.97 -4.52
C PRO A 75 -4.39 -10.79 -3.94
N THR A 76 -5.07 -10.04 -4.80
CA THR A 76 -5.82 -8.81 -4.46
C THR A 76 -6.81 -8.98 -3.31
N ALA A 77 -7.48 -10.13 -3.22
CA ALA A 77 -8.44 -10.42 -2.16
C ALA A 77 -7.79 -10.36 -0.78
N GLU A 78 -6.61 -10.98 -0.63
CA GLU A 78 -5.87 -11.08 0.63
C GLU A 78 -5.49 -9.70 1.17
N TYR A 79 -4.94 -8.82 0.33
CA TYR A 79 -4.59 -7.44 0.72
C TYR A 79 -5.81 -6.65 1.18
N SER A 80 -6.93 -6.76 0.45
CA SER A 80 -8.15 -6.03 0.80
C SER A 80 -8.83 -6.55 2.07
N GLU A 81 -8.74 -7.86 2.34
CA GLU A 81 -9.24 -8.47 3.58
C GLU A 81 -8.40 -8.06 4.78
N ARG A 82 -7.06 -8.09 4.67
CA ARG A 82 -6.13 -7.62 5.71
C ARG A 82 -6.41 -6.16 6.10
N LEU A 83 -6.53 -5.28 5.11
CA LEU A 83 -6.86 -3.86 5.35
C LEU A 83 -8.22 -3.66 6.03
N ARG A 84 -9.24 -4.43 5.63
CA ARG A 84 -10.58 -4.33 6.24
C ARG A 84 -10.65 -4.92 7.65
N ALA A 85 -9.73 -5.80 8.00
CA ALA A 85 -9.61 -6.38 9.33
C ALA A 85 -8.86 -5.46 10.31
N ALA A 86 -7.87 -4.70 9.82
CA ALA A 86 -7.02 -3.80 10.63
C ALA A 86 -7.81 -2.83 11.54
N GLY A 87 -8.99 -2.37 11.10
CA GLY A 87 -9.82 -1.41 11.84
C GLY A 87 -10.91 -2.00 12.75
N ARG A 88 -10.91 -3.31 13.05
CA ARG A 88 -12.05 -3.99 13.72
C ARG A 88 -11.79 -4.54 15.13
N GLU A 89 -10.66 -4.25 15.77
CA GLU A 89 -10.31 -4.75 17.12
C GLU A 89 -10.36 -3.70 18.23
#